data_AF-A0A1K0JQR5-F1
#
_entry.id   AF-A0A1K0JQR5-F1
#
_cell.length_a   1.000
_cell.length_b   1.000
_cell.length_c   1.000
_cell.angle_alpha   90.00
_cell.angle_beta   90.00
_cell.angle_gamma   90.00
#
_symmetry.space_group_name_H-M   'P 1'
#
loop_
_entity.id
_entity.type
_entity.pdbx_description
1 polymer ?
#
loop_
_entity_poly.entity_id
_entity_poly.type
_entity_poly.pdbx_seq_one_letter_code
_entity_poly.pdbx_strand_id
1 'polypeptide(L)'
;MPARLIVGQAALESGWGQREITHADGSTTFNVFGIKAGPSWKGRVAEITTTEYVDGQPQRVRAKFRAYGSYDEACADYARLLTNNPRYAGVVSAASAEDAAHGLQRAGYATDPAYGHKLVKIMKKVAA
;
A
#
# COMPACT_ATOMS: atom_id res chain seq x y z
N MET A 1 -9.01 10.07 -7.45
CA MET A 1 -9.25 9.06 -6.39
C MET A 1 -9.71 9.74 -5.11
N PRO A 2 -10.58 9.13 -4.29
CA PRO A 2 -11.03 9.74 -3.04
C PRO A 2 -9.88 9.92 -2.02
N ALA A 3 -9.70 11.12 -1.46
CA ALA A 3 -8.62 11.41 -0.50
C ALA A 3 -8.67 10.48 0.73
N ARG A 4 -9.88 10.16 1.23
CA ARG A 4 -10.09 9.23 2.35
C ARG A 4 -9.50 7.84 2.11
N LEU A 5 -9.50 7.36 0.86
CA LEU A 5 -8.91 6.07 0.50
C LEU A 5 -7.39 6.10 0.60
N ILE A 6 -6.78 7.17 0.11
CA ILE A 6 -5.32 7.37 0.12
C ILE A 6 -4.83 7.44 1.58
N VAL A 7 -5.45 8.30 2.39
CA VAL A 7 -5.07 8.45 3.80
C VAL A 7 -5.38 7.17 4.60
N GLY A 8 -6.53 6.54 4.33
CA GLY A 8 -6.90 5.28 4.95
C GLY A 8 -5.91 4.15 4.65
N GLN A 9 -5.42 4.05 3.42
CA GLN A 9 -4.38 3.09 3.07
C GLN A 9 -3.06 3.43 3.73
N ALA A 10 -2.59 4.67 3.63
CA ALA A 10 -1.35 5.07 4.30
C ALA A 10 -1.39 4.74 5.80
N ALA A 11 -2.49 5.03 6.48
CA ALA A 11 -2.66 4.71 7.90
C ALA A 11 -2.71 3.19 8.18
N LEU A 12 -3.38 2.41 7.33
CA LEU A 12 -3.44 0.95 7.49
C LEU A 12 -2.07 0.30 7.28
N GLU A 13 -1.40 0.65 6.18
CA GLU A 13 -0.14 0.03 5.74
C GLU A 13 1.02 0.41 6.65
N SER A 14 1.12 1.68 7.06
CA SER A 14 2.18 2.15 7.96
C SER A 14 1.84 2.00 9.44
N GLY A 15 0.63 1.54 9.78
CA GLY A 15 0.14 1.54 11.16
C GLY A 15 0.14 2.94 11.79
N TRP A 16 -0.47 3.92 11.11
CA TRP A 16 -0.45 5.35 11.48
C TRP A 16 0.98 5.94 11.57
N GLY A 17 1.85 5.55 10.64
CA GLY A 17 3.24 5.99 10.57
C GLY A 17 4.20 5.27 11.53
N GLN A 18 3.70 4.47 12.47
CA GLN A 18 4.54 3.82 13.49
C GLN A 18 5.39 2.67 12.96
N ARG A 19 5.02 2.10 11.80
CA ARG A 19 5.62 0.92 11.20
C ARG A 19 5.98 1.16 9.73
N GLU A 20 6.33 2.40 9.41
CA GLU A 20 6.86 2.72 8.08
C GLU A 20 8.14 1.93 7.79
N ILE A 21 8.36 1.59 6.52
CA ILE A 21 9.57 0.93 6.07
C ILE A 21 10.73 1.93 6.16
N THR A 22 11.78 1.55 6.87
CA THR A 22 13.02 2.33 6.99
C THR A 22 14.15 1.68 6.19
N HIS A 23 15.13 2.50 5.83
CA HIS A 23 16.42 2.04 5.36
C HIS A 23 17.20 1.38 6.50
N ALA A 24 18.28 0.66 6.17
CA ALA A 24 19.12 -0.02 7.16
C ALA A 24 19.78 0.95 8.16
N ASP A 25 19.97 2.20 7.78
CA ASP A 25 20.48 3.29 8.64
C ASP A 25 19.39 3.96 9.50
N GLY A 26 18.15 3.49 9.42
CA GLY A 26 17.00 4.03 10.15
C GLY A 26 16.31 5.22 9.48
N SER A 27 16.82 5.74 8.36
CA SER A 27 16.16 6.81 7.62
C SER A 27 14.85 6.35 6.97
N THR A 28 13.89 7.27 6.78
CA THR A 28 12.59 6.93 6.17
C THR A 28 12.74 6.66 4.67
N THR A 29 11.98 5.68 4.17
CA THR A 29 11.83 5.43 2.73
C THR A 29 10.70 6.25 2.10
N PHE A 30 9.91 6.96 2.93
CA PHE A 30 8.66 7.62 2.58
C PHE A 30 7.57 6.69 2.00
N ASN A 31 7.77 5.37 2.02
CA ASN A 31 6.85 4.39 1.43
C ASN A 31 5.74 3.99 2.41
N VAL A 32 4.88 4.94 2.73
CA VAL A 32 3.71 4.77 3.61
C VAL A 32 2.65 3.80 3.07
N PHE A 33 2.74 3.42 1.79
CA PHE A 33 1.79 2.53 1.11
C PHE A 33 2.27 1.08 1.02
N GLY A 34 3.50 0.77 1.47
CA GLY A 34 4.06 -0.57 1.42
C GLY A 34 4.23 -1.14 0.01
N ILE A 35 4.49 -0.29 -1.00
CA ILE A 35 4.55 -0.73 -2.40
C ILE A 35 5.84 -1.52 -2.64
N LYS A 36 5.70 -2.79 -3.01
CA LYS A 36 6.83 -3.65 -3.41
C LYS A 36 7.51 -3.14 -4.69
N ALA A 37 8.83 -3.32 -4.75
CA ALA A 37 9.63 -3.06 -5.94
C ALA A 37 9.55 -4.28 -6.88
N GLY A 38 8.66 -4.22 -7.85
CA GLY A 38 8.55 -5.22 -8.92
C GLY A 38 9.62 -5.08 -10.00
N PRO A 39 9.68 -5.99 -10.99
CA PRO A 39 10.73 -6.01 -12.03
C PRO A 39 10.82 -4.72 -12.87
N SER A 40 9.71 -4.00 -13.01
CA SER A 40 9.62 -2.74 -13.73
C SER A 40 10.13 -1.53 -12.93
N TRP A 41 10.33 -1.67 -11.61
CA TRP A 41 10.82 -0.58 -10.77
C TRP A 41 12.31 -0.37 -10.99
N LYS A 42 12.70 0.86 -11.34
CA LYS A 42 14.10 1.27 -11.56
C LYS A 42 14.61 2.30 -10.53
N GLY A 43 13.74 2.71 -9.60
CA GLY A 43 14.09 3.67 -8.56
C GLY A 43 14.79 3.04 -7.36
N ARG A 44 14.97 3.83 -6.31
CA ARG A 44 15.57 3.37 -5.05
C ARG A 44 14.73 2.27 -4.41
N VAL A 45 15.39 1.39 -3.68
CA VAL A 45 14.75 0.27 -2.97
C VAL A 45 15.25 0.17 -1.54
N ALA A 46 14.39 -0.30 -0.65
CA ALA A 46 14.76 -0.81 0.65
C ALA A 46 14.43 -2.31 0.71
N GLU A 47 15.36 -3.12 1.18
CA GLU A 47 15.15 -4.55 1.39
C GLU A 47 14.96 -4.81 2.88
N ILE A 48 13.79 -5.32 3.26
CA ILE A 48 13.44 -5.62 4.65
C ILE A 48 12.92 -7.04 4.78
N THR A 49 13.08 -7.63 5.97
CA THR A 49 12.47 -8.92 6.29
C THR A 49 11.02 -8.69 6.72
N THR A 50 10.08 -9.27 6.00
CA THR A 50 8.64 -9.19 6.28
C THR A 50 8.07 -10.57 6.58
N THR A 51 6.89 -10.61 7.19
CA THR A 51 6.12 -11.85 7.34
C THR A 51 5.05 -11.87 6.25
N GLU A 52 5.17 -12.79 5.30
CA GLU A 52 4.18 -13.02 4.25
C GLU A 52 3.45 -14.33 4.48
N TYR A 53 2.18 -14.41 4.07
CA TYR A 53 1.42 -15.66 4.09
C TYR A 53 1.55 -16.34 2.73
N VAL A 54 2.26 -17.47 2.70
CA VAL A 54 2.42 -18.33 1.51
C VAL A 54 1.67 -19.62 1.81
N ASP A 55 0.69 -19.98 0.99
CA ASP A 55 -0.21 -21.13 1.19
C ASP A 55 -0.86 -21.16 2.60
N GLY A 56 -1.20 -19.96 3.11
CA GLY A 56 -1.83 -19.80 4.43
C GLY A 56 -0.88 -19.88 5.64
N GLN A 57 0.42 -20.11 5.42
CA GLN A 57 1.42 -20.18 6.49
C GLN A 57 2.28 -18.91 6.54
N PRO A 58 2.53 -18.33 7.73
CA PRO A 58 3.40 -17.17 7.87
C PRO A 58 4.87 -17.55 7.65
N GLN A 59 5.54 -16.86 6.72
CA GLN A 59 6.95 -17.05 6.39
C GLN A 59 7.70 -15.74 6.47
N ARG A 60 8.92 -15.77 7.04
CA ARG A 60 9.82 -14.61 7.01
C ARG A 60 10.52 -14.57 5.66
N VAL A 61 10.24 -13.53 4.88
CA VAL A 61 10.79 -13.35 3.53
C VAL A 61 11.48 -12.01 3.41
N ARG A 62 12.61 -11.98 2.70
CA ARG A 62 13.21 -10.71 2.28
C ARG A 62 12.43 -10.17 1.10
N ALA A 63 11.87 -8.98 1.27
CA ALA A 63 11.10 -8.30 0.24
C ALA A 63 11.72 -6.94 -0.05
N LYS A 64 11.74 -6.59 -1.34
CA LYS A 64 12.17 -5.27 -1.80
C LYS A 64 10.97 -4.36 -1.92
N PHE A 65 11.07 -3.18 -1.33
CA PHE A 65 10.08 -2.12 -1.38
C PHE A 65 10.64 -0.92 -2.10
N ARG A 66 9.77 -0.17 -2.77
CA ARG A 66 10.14 1.12 -3.37
C ARG A 66 10.58 2.07 -2.25
N ALA A 67 11.52 2.94 -2.54
CA ALA A 67 11.91 4.04 -1.66
C ALA A 67 11.86 5.35 -2.45
N TYR A 68 11.41 6.42 -1.81
CA TYR A 68 11.12 7.70 -2.42
C TYR A 68 11.92 8.83 -1.74
N GLY A 69 11.92 10.02 -2.33
CA GLY A 69 12.56 11.22 -1.79
C GLY A 69 11.66 12.03 -0.86
N SER A 70 10.35 11.80 -0.94
CA SER A 70 9.34 12.51 -0.19
C SER A 70 8.01 11.74 -0.18
N TYR A 71 7.10 12.13 0.71
CA TYR A 71 5.72 11.62 0.67
C TYR A 71 4.98 12.04 -0.61
N ASP A 72 5.32 13.18 -1.21
CA ASP A 72 4.73 13.63 -2.47
C ASP A 72 5.10 12.67 -3.61
N GLU A 73 6.36 12.25 -3.69
CA GLU A 73 6.80 11.23 -4.65
C GLU A 73 6.07 9.89 -4.43
N ALA A 74 5.92 9.48 -3.16
CA ALA A 74 5.21 8.25 -2.81
C ALA A 74 3.74 8.30 -3.24
N CYS A 75 3.06 9.41 -2.96
CA CYS A 75 1.67 9.66 -3.37
C CYS A 75 1.52 9.68 -4.89
N ALA A 76 2.43 10.35 -5.60
CA ALA A 76 2.41 10.41 -7.06
C ALA A 76 2.64 9.03 -7.70
N ASP A 77 3.56 8.23 -7.16
CA ASP A 77 3.81 6.87 -7.64
C ASP A 77 2.64 5.92 -7.34
N TYR A 78 2.05 6.02 -6.15
CA TYR A 78 0.85 5.28 -5.79
C TYR A 78 -0.34 5.63 -6.71
N ALA A 79 -0.56 6.92 -7.00
CA ALA A 79 -1.60 7.34 -7.94
C ALA A 79 -1.36 6.75 -9.34
N ARG A 80 -0.11 6.84 -9.85
CA ARG A 80 0.28 6.26 -11.15
C ARG A 80 0.09 4.73 -11.18
N LEU A 81 0.41 4.03 -10.09
CA LEU A 81 0.21 2.59 -9.98
C LEU A 81 -1.26 2.22 -10.20
N LEU A 82 -2.17 2.95 -9.57
CA LEU A 82 -3.60 2.64 -9.66
C LEU A 82 -4.22 3.07 -10.98
N THR A 83 -3.77 4.17 -11.58
CA THR A 83 -4.30 4.65 -12.86
C THR A 83 -3.76 3.87 -14.05
N ASN A 84 -2.49 3.45 -14.02
CA ASN A 84 -1.81 2.91 -15.20
C ASN A 84 -1.77 1.38 -15.26
N ASN A 85 -2.16 0.70 -14.18
CA ASN A 85 -2.24 -0.76 -14.16
C ASN A 85 -3.71 -1.19 -14.32
N PRO A 86 -4.09 -1.83 -15.45
CA PRO A 86 -5.47 -2.26 -15.72
C PRO A 86 -6.06 -3.14 -14.62
N ARG A 87 -5.22 -3.83 -13.84
CA ARG A 87 -5.63 -4.58 -12.64
C ARG A 87 -6.46 -3.76 -11.67
N TYR A 88 -6.22 -2.45 -11.59
CA TYR A 88 -6.89 -1.53 -10.68
C TYR A 88 -7.97 -0.66 -11.37
N ALA A 89 -8.33 -0.93 -12.62
CA ALA A 89 -9.35 -0.15 -13.33
C ALA A 89 -10.67 -0.03 -12.54
N GLY A 90 -11.12 -1.14 -11.92
CA GLY A 90 -12.31 -1.14 -11.07
C GLY A 90 -12.16 -0.40 -9.74
N VAL A 91 -10.93 -0.14 -9.27
CA VAL A 91 -10.66 0.73 -8.11
C VAL A 91 -10.81 2.19 -8.51
N VAL A 92 -10.28 2.55 -9.68
CA VAL A 92 -10.33 3.92 -10.22
C VAL A 92 -11.76 4.34 -10.56
N SER A 93 -12.57 3.41 -11.09
CA SER A 93 -13.96 3.67 -11.48
C SER A 93 -14.99 3.40 -10.37
N ALA A 94 -14.56 3.15 -9.13
CA ALA A 94 -15.45 2.83 -8.03
C ALA A 94 -16.37 4.00 -7.65
N ALA A 95 -17.64 3.71 -7.37
CA ALA A 95 -18.65 4.72 -7.03
C ALA A 95 -18.45 5.32 -5.63
N SER A 96 -17.80 4.59 -4.72
CA SER A 96 -17.48 5.02 -3.36
C SER A 96 -16.06 4.60 -2.96
N ALA A 97 -15.52 5.18 -1.88
CA ALA A 97 -14.21 4.75 -1.38
C ALA A 97 -14.28 3.37 -0.73
N GLU A 98 -15.43 3.00 -0.17
CA GLU A 98 -15.72 1.66 0.33
C GLU A 98 -15.65 0.64 -0.82
N ASP A 99 -16.29 0.93 -1.95
CA ASP A 99 -16.22 0.09 -3.14
C ASP A 99 -14.79 0.00 -3.68
N ALA A 100 -14.03 1.10 -3.64
CA ALA A 100 -12.64 1.14 -4.03
C ALA A 100 -11.76 0.28 -3.10
N ALA A 101 -12.00 0.31 -1.78
CA ALA A 101 -11.30 -0.51 -0.79
C ALA A 101 -11.53 -2.01 -1.04
N HIS A 102 -12.77 -2.42 -1.31
CA HIS A 102 -13.05 -3.79 -1.73
C HIS A 102 -12.48 -4.12 -3.11
N GLY A 103 -12.45 -3.14 -4.02
CA GLY A 103 -11.80 -3.25 -5.32
C GLY A 103 -10.31 -3.56 -5.22
N LEU A 104 -9.59 -2.92 -4.29
CA LEU A 104 -8.17 -3.18 -4.04
C LEU A 104 -7.92 -4.62 -3.60
N GLN A 105 -8.78 -5.16 -2.73
CA GLN A 105 -8.71 -6.57 -2.34
C GLN A 105 -8.95 -7.49 -3.54
N ARG A 106 -10.01 -7.27 -4.33
CA ARG A 106 -10.29 -8.07 -5.53
C ARG A 106 -9.16 -8.00 -6.56
N ALA A 107 -8.50 -6.85 -6.66
CA ALA A 107 -7.35 -6.62 -7.53
C ALA A 107 -6.05 -7.27 -7.01
N GLY A 108 -6.06 -7.90 -5.83
CA GLY A 108 -4.88 -8.51 -5.23
C GLY A 108 -3.82 -7.49 -4.81
N TYR A 109 -4.25 -6.35 -4.26
CA TYR A 109 -3.33 -5.38 -3.63
C TYR A 109 -2.64 -6.00 -2.41
N ALA A 110 -3.41 -6.70 -1.57
CA ALA A 110 -2.92 -7.43 -0.40
C ALA A 110 -3.44 -8.87 -0.42
N THR A 111 -2.68 -9.79 0.20
CA THR A 111 -3.07 -11.20 0.34
C THR A 111 -4.00 -11.47 1.52
N ASP A 112 -4.18 -10.48 2.41
CA ASP A 112 -5.08 -10.57 3.56
C ASP A 112 -6.56 -10.63 3.09
N PRO A 113 -7.30 -11.71 3.41
CA PRO A 113 -8.71 -11.85 3.00
C PRO A 113 -9.64 -10.83 3.66
N ALA A 114 -9.22 -10.16 4.73
CA ALA A 114 -9.96 -9.11 5.41
C ALA A 114 -9.53 -7.69 5.02
N TYR A 115 -8.65 -7.54 4.03
CA TYR A 115 -8.03 -6.26 3.68
C TYR A 115 -9.03 -5.12 3.44
N GLY A 116 -10.00 -5.33 2.54
CA GLY A 116 -10.98 -4.29 2.19
C GLY A 116 -11.80 -3.86 3.39
N HIS A 117 -12.22 -4.81 4.23
CA HIS A 117 -12.95 -4.51 5.48
C HIS A 117 -12.10 -3.73 6.49
N LYS A 118 -10.83 -4.11 6.68
CA LYS A 118 -9.90 -3.38 7.55
C LYS A 118 -9.71 -1.95 7.05
N LEU A 119 -9.53 -1.77 5.76
CA LEU A 119 -9.36 -0.45 5.14
C LEU A 119 -10.60 0.42 5.32
N VAL A 120 -11.81 -0.10 5.07
CA VAL A 120 -13.07 0.63 5.36
C VAL A 120 -13.15 1.07 6.81
N LYS A 121 -12.76 0.20 7.76
CA LYS A 121 -12.76 0.53 9.19
C LYS A 121 -11.78 1.67 9.52
N ILE A 122 -10.61 1.71 8.88
CA ILE A 122 -9.65 2.81 9.05
C ILE A 122 -10.17 4.10 8.39
N MET A 123 -10.71 4.05 7.17
CA MET A 123 -11.26 5.22 6.49
C MET A 123 -12.33 5.93 7.31
N LYS A 124 -13.16 5.19 8.05
CA LYS A 124 -14.16 5.75 8.97
C LYS A 124 -13.54 6.52 10.15
N LYS A 125 -12.32 6.17 10.58
CA LYS A 125 -11.60 6.88 11.65
C LYS A 125 -10.92 8.15 11.17
N VAL A 126 -10.58 8.22 9.89
CA VAL A 126 -9.93 9.39 9.27
C VAL A 126 -10.94 10.53 9.01
N ALA A 127 -12.23 10.20 8.90
CA ALA A 127 -13.30 11.16 8.64
C ALA A 127 -13.86 11.86 9.90
N ALA A 128 -13.32 11.54 11.08
CA ALA A 128 -13.66 12.16 12.36
C ALA A 128 -12.55 13.12 12.78
#